data_AF-A0A2T2R4U4-F1
#
_entry.id   AF-A0A2T2R4U4-F1
#
_cell.length_a   1.000
_cell.length_b   1.000
_cell.length_c   1.000
_cell.angle_alpha   90.00
_cell.angle_beta   90.00
_cell.angle_gamma   90.00
#
_symmetry.space_group_name_H-M   'P 1'
#
loop_
_entity.id
_entity.type
_entity.pdbx_description
1 polymer ?
#
loop_
_entity_poly.entity_id
_entity_poly.type
_entity_poly.pdbx_seq_one_letter_code
_entity_poly.pdbx_strand_id
1 'polypeptide(L)' 'TYAIYSRQALDLLEQVVEFLRGYKKQRSQLALDKYIEVTPRNGKYSDEMKSRREQFGENFFDITT' A
#
# COMPACT_ATOMS: atom_id res chain seq x y z
N THR A 1 5.85 -14.21 22.33
CA THR A 1 6.38 -13.48 21.15
C THR A 1 5.29 -12.57 20.61
N TYR A 2 5.59 -11.30 20.36
CA TYR A 2 4.65 -10.38 19.73
C TYR A 2 4.69 -10.58 18.21
N ALA A 3 3.52 -10.76 17.58
CA ALA A 3 3.40 -10.98 16.15
C ALA A 3 2.14 -10.28 15.61
N ILE A 4 2.23 -9.77 14.39
CA ILE A 4 1.18 -9.04 13.70
C ILE A 4 1.02 -9.63 12.31
N TYR A 5 -0.22 -9.85 11.87
CA TYR A 5 -0.50 -10.51 10.60
C TYR A 5 -1.56 -9.79 9.77
N SER A 6 -1.43 -9.90 8.45
CA SER A 6 -2.45 -9.47 7.47
C SER A 6 -2.95 -8.04 7.73
N ARG A 7 -4.24 -7.85 8.05
CA ARG A 7 -4.85 -6.53 8.27
C ARG A 7 -4.32 -5.80 9.50
N GLN A 8 -3.93 -6.53 10.54
CA GLN A 8 -3.36 -5.92 11.74
C GLN A 8 -2.05 -5.17 11.42
N ALA A 9 -1.32 -5.61 10.39
CA ALA A 9 -0.13 -4.91 9.94
C ALA A 9 -0.48 -3.58 9.27
N LEU A 10 -1.60 -3.51 8.55
CA LEU A 10 -2.08 -2.25 7.97
C LEU A 10 -2.50 -1.28 9.07
N ASP A 11 -3.25 -1.74 10.07
CA ASP A 11 -3.68 -0.92 11.21
C ASP A 11 -2.48 -0.36 12.02
N LEU A 12 -1.40 -1.15 12.14
CA LEU A 12 -0.16 -0.66 12.74
C LEU A 12 0.52 0.38 11.84
N LEU A 13 0.61 0.10 10.53
CA LEU A 13 1.28 1.00 9.60
C LEU A 13 0.56 2.35 9.50
N GLU A 14 -0.77 2.39 9.59
CA GLU A 14 -1.56 3.63 9.68
C GLU A 14 -1.09 4.51 10.85
N GLN A 15 -0.83 3.92 12.02
CA GLN A 15 -0.31 4.66 13.18
C GLN A 15 1.12 5.18 12.93
N VAL A 16 1.93 4.45 12.17
CA VAL A 16 3.32 4.83 11.86
C VAL A 16 3.38 5.97 10.84
N VAL A 17 2.43 6.04 9.89
CA VAL A 17 2.43 7.03 8.81
C VAL A 17 2.43 8.46 9.31
N GLU A 18 1.81 8.72 10.46
CA GLU A 18 1.79 10.07 11.05
C GLU A 18 3.18 10.61 11.40
N PHE A 19 4.15 9.73 11.64
CA PHE A 19 5.52 10.10 11.98
C PHE A 19 6.44 10.20 10.75
N LEU A 20 5.98 9.78 9.58
CA LEU A 20 6.74 9.89 8.33
C LEU A 20 6.71 11.33 7.79
N ARG A 21 7.67 11.68 6.94
CA ARG A 21 7.80 13.02 6.35
C ARG A 21 8.04 12.97 4.84
N GLY A 22 7.67 14.05 4.15
CA GLY A 22 7.86 14.25 2.72
C GLY A 22 7.27 13.11 1.88
N TYR A 23 7.96 12.77 0.79
CA TYR A 23 7.57 11.68 -0.09
C TYR A 23 7.31 10.35 0.61
N LYS A 24 7.96 10.05 1.76
CA LYS A 24 7.72 8.80 2.49
C LYS A 24 6.32 8.75 3.09
N LYS A 25 5.83 9.86 3.67
CA LYS A 25 4.46 9.92 4.21
C LYS A 25 3.44 9.74 3.09
N GLN A 26 3.63 10.45 1.98
CA GLN A 26 2.74 10.42 0.81
C GLN A 26 2.69 9.02 0.18
N ARG A 27 3.85 8.39 -0.05
CA ARG A 27 3.95 7.02 -0.57
C ARG A 27 3.28 6.01 0.35
N SER A 28 3.53 6.11 1.65
CA SER A 28 2.93 5.20 2.62
C SER A 28 1.41 5.37 2.72
N GLN A 29 0.90 6.61 2.63
CA GLN A 29 -0.54 6.86 2.57
C GLN A 29 -1.17 6.23 1.32
N LEU A 30 -0.58 6.48 0.14
CA LEU A 30 -1.04 5.88 -1.11
C LEU A 30 -1.05 4.34 -1.03
N ALA A 31 -0.01 3.76 -0.44
CA ALA A 31 0.06 2.31 -0.24
C ALA A 31 -1.06 1.81 0.67
N LEU A 32 -1.31 2.44 1.83
CA LEU A 32 -2.38 2.02 2.75
C LEU A 32 -3.76 2.13 2.09
N ASP A 33 -4.02 3.22 1.37
CA ASP A 33 -5.31 3.47 0.71
C ASP A 33 -5.58 2.44 -0.39
N LYS A 34 -4.55 2.03 -1.14
CA LYS A 34 -4.72 1.22 -2.36
C LYS A 34 -4.36 -0.26 -2.22
N TYR A 35 -3.59 -0.66 -1.21
CA TYR A 35 -3.05 -2.02 -1.11
C TYR A 35 -4.13 -3.11 -1.16
N ILE A 36 -5.24 -2.91 -0.44
CA ILE A 36 -6.35 -3.88 -0.42
C ILE A 36 -7.07 -3.93 -1.78
N GLU A 37 -7.21 -2.79 -2.46
CA GLU A 37 -7.88 -2.71 -3.77
C GLU A 37 -7.09 -3.44 -4.86
N VAL A 38 -5.76 -3.33 -4.82
CA VAL A 38 -4.88 -3.92 -5.84
C VAL A 38 -4.40 -5.33 -5.50
N THR A 39 -4.67 -5.83 -4.29
CA THR A 39 -4.23 -7.17 -3.84
C THR A 39 -5.43 -8.13 -3.72
N PRO A 40 -5.53 -9.17 -4.59
CA PRO A 40 -6.59 -10.15 -4.52
C PRO A 40 -6.47 -11.05 -3.29
N ARG A 41 -7.60 -11.37 -2.66
CA ARG A 41 -7.64 -12.30 -1.50
C ARG A 41 -7.24 -13.73 -1.85
N ASN A 42 -7.44 -14.17 -3.09
CA ASN A 42 -7.14 -15.52 -3.57
C ASN A 42 -5.80 -15.61 -4.34
N GLY A 43 -5.03 -14.51 -4.38
CA GLY A 43 -3.77 -14.43 -5.12
C GLY A 43 -3.88 -14.40 -6.65
N LYS A 44 -5.10 -14.46 -7.21
CA LYS A 44 -5.32 -14.47 -8.66
C LYS A 44 -5.65 -13.07 -9.16
N TYR A 45 -4.83 -12.56 -10.07
CA TYR A 45 -5.03 -11.26 -10.71
C TYR A 45 -5.71 -11.46 -12.07
N SER A 46 -6.82 -10.76 -12.30
CA SER A 46 -7.32 -10.54 -13.67
C SER A 46 -6.42 -9.53 -14.39
N ASP A 47 -6.53 -9.44 -15.72
CA ASP A 47 -5.72 -8.49 -16.49
C ASP A 47 -6.00 -7.03 -16.11
N GLU A 48 -7.27 -6.71 -15.80
CA GLU A 48 -7.64 -5.42 -15.25
C GLU A 48 -6.96 -5.14 -13.90
N MET A 49 -6.91 -6.14 -13.00
CA MET A 49 -6.22 -5.98 -11.71
C MET A 49 -4.71 -5.82 -11.88
N LYS A 50 -4.09 -6.48 -12.87
CA LYS A 50 -2.67 -6.30 -13.18
C LYS A 50 -2.41 -4.86 -13.61
N SER A 51 -3.23 -4.33 -14.53
CA SER A 51 -3.13 -2.95 -14.99
C SER A 51 -3.28 -1.95 -13.84
N ARG A 52 -4.27 -2.14 -12.94
CA ARG A 52 -4.44 -1.29 -11.75
C ARG A 52 -3.24 -1.37 -10.80
N ARG A 53 -2.64 -2.55 -10.65
CA ARG A 53 -1.44 -2.75 -9.82
C ARG A 53 -0.21 -2.06 -10.44
N GLU A 54 -0.05 -2.12 -11.76
CA GLU A 54 1.02 -1.42 -12.48
C GLU A 54 0.87 0.09 -12.32
N GLN A 55 -0.32 0.62 -12.58
CA GLN A 55 -0.63 2.05 -12.40
C GLN A 55 -0.40 2.49 -10.94
N PHE A 56 -0.78 1.67 -9.97
CA PHE A 56 -0.46 1.91 -8.56
C PHE A 56 1.05 2.03 -8.32
N GLY A 57 1.85 1.14 -8.93
CA GLY A 57 3.30 1.17 -8.85
C GLY A 57 3.90 2.45 -9.44
N GLU A 58 3.44 2.85 -10.64
CA GLU A 58 3.85 4.10 -11.29
C GLU A 58 3.55 5.31 -10.40
N ASN A 59 2.29 5.45 -9.96
CA ASN A 59 1.86 6.52 -9.06
C ASN A 59 2.69 6.58 -7.77
N PHE A 60 3.09 5.41 -7.23
CA PHE A 60 3.92 5.33 -6.04
C PHE A 60 5.33 5.88 -6.27
N PHE A 61 5.95 5.54 -7.40
CA PHE A 61 7.31 5.98 -7.71
C PHE A 61 7.39 7.43 -8.18
N ASP A 62 6.34 7.96 -8.79
CA ASP A 62 6.25 9.36 -9.24
C ASP A 62 6.34 10.36 -8.08
N ILE A 63 5.90 9.97 -6.88
CA ILE A 63 6.05 10.78 -5.67
C ILE A 63 7.54 10.89 -5.31
N THR A 64 8.17 12.03 -5.60
CA THR A 64 9.63 12.20 -5.53
C THR A 64 10.13 13.32 -4.61
N THR A 65 9.26 14.20 -4.10
CA THR A 65 9.65 15.36 -3.25
C THR A 65 8.81 15.41 -1.97
#